data_AF-A0A2E3XJF5-F1
#
_entry.id   AF-A0A2E3XJF5-F1
#
_cell.length_a   1.000
_cell.length_b   1.000
_cell.length_c   1.000
_cell.angle_alpha   90.00
_cell.angle_beta   90.00
_cell.angle_gamma   90.00
#
_symmetry.space_group_name_H-M   'P 1'
#
loop_
_entity.id
_entity.type
_entity.pdbx_description
1 polymer ?
#
loop_
_entity_poly.entity_id
_entity_poly.type
_entity_poly.pdbx_seq_one_letter_code
_entity_poly.pdbx_strand_id
1 'polypeptide(L)'
;MESPSSRLRRVLGGLCVALLFLTALSIEDGSLVVTDEDSSNNDELAMAFPILALIFGLLYFSISRAGDSEYGRHFLDRWISRESEEEMTSRLRIEQDEAGVDGMGTAWAELEKSHLEESLGEEE
;
A
#
# COMPACT_ATOMS: atom_id res chain seq x y z
N MET A 1 4.33 11.04 -13.89
CA MET A 1 3.08 10.27 -13.74
C MET A 1 2.56 10.45 -12.31
N GLU A 2 1.25 10.29 -12.06
CA GLU A 2 0.70 10.46 -10.71
C GLU A 2 1.16 9.33 -9.76
N SER A 3 1.40 9.68 -8.50
CA SER A 3 1.79 8.73 -7.46
C SER A 3 0.74 7.63 -7.27
N PRO A 4 1.14 6.41 -6.85
CA PRO A 4 0.20 5.33 -6.56
C PRO A 4 -0.86 5.70 -5.52
N SER A 5 -0.50 6.53 -4.53
CA SER A 5 -1.44 7.04 -3.52
C SER A 5 -2.54 7.94 -4.11
N SER A 6 -2.23 8.75 -5.14
CA SER A 6 -3.22 9.58 -5.84
C SER A 6 -4.25 8.72 -6.57
N ARG A 7 -3.80 7.68 -7.27
CA ARG A 7 -4.69 6.75 -7.97
C ARG A 7 -5.60 6.01 -6.98
N LEU A 8 -5.02 5.51 -5.90
CA LEU A 8 -5.77 4.83 -4.85
C LEU A 8 -6.83 5.75 -4.22
N ARG A 9 -6.50 7.03 -3.98
CA ARG A 9 -7.44 8.01 -3.44
C ARG A 9 -8.66 8.20 -4.34
N ARG A 10 -8.48 8.25 -5.67
CA ARG A 10 -9.60 8.35 -6.63
C ARG A 10 -10.50 7.13 -6.58
N VAL A 11 -9.91 5.94 -6.55
CA VAL A 11 -10.66 4.67 -6.45
C VAL A 11 -11.42 4.60 -5.12
N LEU A 12 -10.77 4.92 -4.01
CA LEU A 12 -11.41 4.95 -2.70
C LEU A 12 -12.58 5.94 -2.64
N GLY A 13 -12.43 7.11 -3.27
CA GLY A 13 -13.50 8.11 -3.35
C GLY A 13 -14.74 7.56 -4.05
N GLY A 14 -14.56 6.91 -5.21
CA GLY A 14 -15.67 6.26 -5.93
C GLY A 14 -16.32 5.13 -5.13
N LEU A 15 -15.51 4.30 -4.47
CA LEU A 15 -15.99 3.21 -3.64
C LEU A 15 -16.80 3.71 -2.44
N CYS A 16 -16.34 4.76 -1.76
CA CYS A 16 -17.08 5.36 -0.64
C CYS A 16 -18.46 5.87 -1.09
N VAL A 17 -18.53 6.56 -2.23
CA VAL A 17 -19.80 7.06 -2.77
C VAL A 17 -20.75 5.90 -3.07
N ALA A 18 -20.25 4.82 -3.69
CA ALA A 18 -21.07 3.63 -3.96
C ALA A 18 -21.58 2.96 -2.68
N LEU A 19 -20.75 2.83 -1.64
CA LEU A 19 -21.14 2.22 -0.36
C LEU A 19 -22.15 3.07 0.41
N LEU A 20 -22.01 4.39 0.40
CA LEU A 20 -23.01 5.29 0.99
C LEU A 20 -24.35 5.18 0.27
N PHE A 21 -24.33 5.05 -1.07
CA PHE A 21 -25.55 4.84 -1.85
C PHE A 21 -26.21 3.50 -1.52
N LEU A 22 -25.43 2.41 -1.41
CA LEU A 22 -25.95 1.11 -0.99
C LEU A 22 -26.53 1.13 0.42
N THR A 23 -25.91 1.88 1.33
CA THR A 23 -26.42 2.06 2.69
C THR A 23 -27.78 2.79 2.67
N ALA A 24 -27.92 3.83 1.83
CA ALA A 24 -29.19 4.54 1.68
C ALA A 24 -30.30 3.64 1.11
N LEU A 25 -29.99 2.82 0.10
CA LEU A 25 -30.93 1.83 -0.45
C LEU A 25 -31.33 0.78 0.59
N SER A 26 -30.38 0.31 1.39
CA SER A 26 -30.63 -0.69 2.43
C SER A 26 -31.54 -0.16 3.55
N ILE A 27 -31.47 1.15 3.83
CA ILE A 27 -32.42 1.83 4.74
C ILE A 27 -33.81 1.92 4.11
N GLU A 28 -33.91 2.27 2.81
CA GLU A 28 -35.19 2.37 2.10
C GLU A 28 -35.91 1.02 2.01
N ASP A 29 -35.17 -0.06 1.76
CA ASP A 29 -35.71 -1.43 1.69
C ASP A 29 -36.14 -1.96 3.06
N GLY A 30 -35.84 -1.24 4.15
CA GLY A 30 -36.16 -1.64 5.53
C GLY A 30 -35.26 -2.75 6.08
N SER A 31 -34.25 -3.17 5.32
CA SER A 31 -33.23 -4.16 5.71
C SER A 31 -32.28 -3.62 6.79
N LEU A 32 -32.11 -2.30 6.86
CA LEU A 32 -31.24 -1.61 7.82
C LEU A 32 -32.09 -0.71 8.74
N VAL A 33 -32.50 -1.25 9.89
CA VAL A 33 -33.28 -0.52 10.90
C VAL A 33 -32.32 0.20 11.87
N VAL A 34 -32.17 1.50 11.71
CA VAL A 34 -31.23 2.33 12.51
C VAL A 34 -31.85 2.81 13.83
N THR A 35 -33.17 2.78 13.97
CA THR A 35 -33.90 3.55 14.99
C THR A 35 -34.98 2.81 15.78
N ASP A 36 -35.11 1.49 15.63
CA ASP A 36 -36.17 0.73 16.33
C ASP A 36 -35.63 -0.44 17.17
N GLU A 37 -36.33 -0.74 18.27
CA GLU A 37 -35.93 -1.68 19.33
C GLU A 37 -36.13 -3.15 18.95
N ASP A 38 -36.81 -3.42 17.83
CA ASP A 38 -37.10 -4.78 17.35
C ASP A 38 -36.02 -5.27 16.37
N SER A 39 -34.88 -5.67 16.91
CA SER A 39 -33.71 -6.13 16.15
C SER A 39 -33.89 -7.52 15.49
N SER A 40 -35.11 -8.03 15.38
CA SER A 40 -35.40 -9.40 14.96
C SER A 40 -35.27 -9.62 13.44
N ASN A 41 -35.29 -8.55 12.64
CA ASN A 41 -35.23 -8.61 11.18
C ASN A 41 -33.98 -7.93 10.57
N ASN A 42 -32.95 -7.67 11.37
CA ASN A 42 -31.72 -7.07 10.87
C ASN A 42 -30.96 -8.07 10.00
N ASP A 43 -30.82 -7.76 8.72
CA ASP A 43 -29.95 -8.53 7.84
C ASP A 43 -28.49 -8.18 8.17
N GLU A 44 -27.72 -9.16 8.64
CA GLU A 44 -26.32 -8.95 9.07
C GLU A 44 -25.45 -8.37 7.93
N LEU A 45 -25.82 -8.68 6.69
CA LEU A 45 -25.18 -8.17 5.48
C LEU A 45 -25.46 -6.67 5.23
N ALA A 46 -26.64 -6.17 5.61
CA ALA A 46 -26.99 -4.77 5.45
C ALA A 46 -26.10 -3.88 6.32
N MET A 47 -25.77 -4.32 7.53
CA MET A 47 -24.89 -3.61 8.45
C MET A 47 -23.43 -3.56 7.95
N ALA A 48 -23.02 -4.46 7.06
CA ALA A 48 -21.68 -4.45 6.49
C ALA A 48 -21.41 -3.19 5.66
N PHE A 49 -22.41 -2.69 4.91
CA PHE A 49 -22.24 -1.52 4.03
C PHE A 49 -21.81 -0.24 4.77
N PRO A 50 -22.49 0.23 5.84
CA PRO A 50 -22.07 1.42 6.58
C PRO A 50 -20.75 1.22 7.30
N ILE A 51 -20.47 0.03 7.84
CA ILE A 51 -19.19 -0.26 8.50
C ILE A 51 -18.04 -0.14 7.48
N LEU A 52 -18.21 -0.75 6.31
CA LEU A 52 -17.21 -0.70 5.24
C LEU A 52 -17.03 0.73 4.72
N ALA A 53 -18.13 1.50 4.61
CA ALA A 53 -18.09 2.91 4.22
C ALA A 53 -17.28 3.75 5.22
N LEU A 54 -17.43 3.51 6.53
CA LEU A 54 -16.64 4.18 7.55
C LEU A 54 -15.15 3.82 7.48
N ILE A 55 -14.82 2.54 7.32
CA ILE A 55 -13.41 2.09 7.21
C ILE A 55 -12.74 2.73 5.99
N PHE A 56 -13.38 2.65 4.82
CA PHE A 56 -12.83 3.25 3.61
C PHE A 56 -12.84 4.78 3.66
N GLY A 57 -13.83 5.40 4.30
CA GLY A 57 -13.86 6.84 4.52
C GLY A 57 -12.70 7.32 5.41
N LEU A 58 -12.41 6.60 6.49
CA LEU A 58 -11.26 6.89 7.36
C LEU A 58 -9.94 6.71 6.62
N LEU A 59 -9.81 5.67 5.79
CA LEU A 59 -8.63 5.45 4.97
C LEU A 59 -8.46 6.57 3.93
N TYR A 60 -9.55 6.98 3.25
CA TYR A 60 -9.55 8.11 2.32
C TYR A 60 -9.10 9.40 3.01
N PHE A 61 -9.65 9.68 4.19
CA PHE A 61 -9.31 10.87 4.97
C PHE A 61 -7.85 10.85 5.41
N SER A 62 -7.36 9.69 5.89
CA SER A 62 -5.97 9.51 6.30
C SER A 62 -5.01 9.76 5.14
N ILE A 63 -5.26 9.17 3.96
CA ILE A 63 -4.44 9.39 2.74
C ILE A 63 -4.52 10.86 2.30
N SER A 64 -5.71 11.47 2.35
CA SER A 64 -5.89 12.88 1.99
C SER A 64 -5.10 13.82 2.90
N ARG A 65 -5.09 13.54 4.21
CA ARG A 65 -4.38 14.36 5.20
C ARG A 65 -2.87 14.13 5.16
N ALA A 66 -2.45 12.92 4.77
CA ALA A 66 -1.05 12.60 4.55
C ALA A 66 -0.46 13.28 3.30
N GLY A 67 -1.26 13.78 2.34
CA GLY A 67 -0.73 14.43 1.14
C GLY A 67 0.21 15.63 1.38
N ASP A 68 0.19 16.21 2.57
CA ASP A 68 0.98 17.39 2.97
C ASP A 68 2.28 17.04 3.74
N SER A 69 2.55 15.76 4.00
CA SER A 69 3.74 15.33 4.76
C SER A 69 4.75 14.59 3.90
N GLU A 70 6.04 14.77 4.22
CA GLU A 70 7.15 14.06 3.58
C GLU A 70 6.97 12.54 3.63
N TYR A 71 7.38 11.86 2.56
CA TYR A 71 7.41 10.40 2.47
C TYR A 71 8.31 9.80 3.56
N GLY A 72 7.85 8.72 4.20
CA GLY A 72 8.53 8.03 5.30
C GLY A 72 7.99 8.37 6.70
N ARG A 73 7.15 9.41 6.83
CA ARG A 73 6.59 9.82 8.14
C ARG A 73 5.23 9.21 8.46
N HIS A 74 4.50 8.72 7.45
CA HIS A 74 3.15 8.21 7.64
C HIS A 74 3.15 6.67 7.68
N PHE A 75 2.37 6.07 8.57
CA PHE A 75 2.36 4.61 8.75
C PHE A 75 1.97 3.84 7.48
N LEU A 76 1.13 4.45 6.62
CA LEU A 76 0.73 3.86 5.34
C LEU A 76 1.83 3.86 4.28
N ASP A 77 2.93 4.59 4.47
CA ASP A 77 4.01 4.69 3.47
C ASP A 77 4.70 3.37 3.21
N ARG A 78 4.69 2.50 4.23
CA ARG A 78 5.21 1.13 4.13
C ARG A 78 4.44 0.30 3.10
N TRP A 79 3.14 0.56 2.94
CA TRP A 79 2.27 -0.25 2.08
C TRP A 79 1.93 0.44 0.77
N ILE A 80 1.73 1.75 0.79
CA ILE A 80 1.35 2.55 -0.37
C ILE A 80 2.33 3.68 -0.47
N SER A 81 3.25 3.59 -1.42
CA SER A 81 4.19 4.68 -1.62
C SER A 81 3.46 5.92 -2.15
N ARG A 82 3.75 7.05 -1.48
CA ARG A 82 3.26 8.38 -1.82
C ARG A 82 4.22 9.13 -2.75
N GLU A 83 5.41 8.59 -2.97
CA GLU A 83 6.40 9.16 -3.90
C GLU A 83 5.82 9.25 -5.31
N SER A 84 6.34 10.19 -6.09
CA SER A 84 6.07 10.18 -7.51
C SER A 84 6.56 8.86 -8.11
N GLU A 85 5.84 8.34 -9.10
CA GLU A 85 6.20 7.07 -9.74
C GLU A 85 7.61 7.10 -10.34
N GLU A 86 8.05 8.27 -10.81
CA GLU A 86 9.38 8.47 -11.40
C GLU A 86 10.48 8.34 -10.33
N GLU A 87 10.34 9.03 -9.20
CA GLU A 87 11.27 8.92 -8.07
C GLU A 87 11.30 7.49 -7.52
N MET A 88 10.13 6.88 -7.33
CA MET A 88 10.02 5.51 -6.84
C MET A 88 10.68 4.50 -7.79
N THR A 89 10.43 4.63 -9.10
CA THR A 89 11.03 3.75 -10.11
C THR A 89 12.54 3.92 -10.13
N SER A 90 13.04 5.15 -10.02
CA SER A 90 14.48 5.42 -9.99
C SER A 90 15.15 4.79 -8.77
N ARG A 91 14.55 4.90 -7.57
CA ARG A 91 15.05 4.28 -6.35
C ARG A 91 15.03 2.75 -6.44
N LEU A 92 13.90 2.18 -6.87
CA LEU A 92 13.75 0.73 -7.04
C LEU A 92 14.74 0.17 -8.08
N ARG A 93 15.08 0.94 -9.12
CA ARG A 93 16.08 0.53 -10.10
C ARG A 93 17.46 0.42 -9.45
N ILE A 94 17.85 1.40 -8.64
CA ILE A 94 19.12 1.38 -7.91
C ILE A 94 19.14 0.21 -6.92
N GLU A 95 18.06 0.01 -6.16
CA GLU A 95 17.93 -1.13 -5.23
C GLU A 95 17.99 -2.49 -5.96
N GLN A 96 17.40 -2.59 -7.16
CA GLN A 96 17.47 -3.79 -8.00
C GLN A 96 18.88 -4.02 -8.57
N ASP A 97 19.57 -2.97 -8.99
CA ASP A 97 20.93 -3.06 -9.51
C ASP A 97 21.91 -3.44 -8.38
N GLU A 98 21.71 -2.94 -7.15
CA GLU A 98 22.51 -3.28 -5.97
C GLU A 98 22.21 -4.70 -5.44
N ALA A 99 20.95 -5.14 -5.48
CA ALA A 99 20.57 -6.52 -5.17
C ALA A 99 20.81 -7.50 -6.33
N GLY A 100 21.25 -6.99 -7.48
CA GLY A 100 21.44 -7.74 -8.71
C GLY A 100 22.57 -8.76 -8.60
N VAL A 101 22.24 -10.04 -8.80
CA VAL A 101 23.20 -11.16 -8.76
C VAL A 101 24.22 -11.10 -9.93
N ASP A 102 23.96 -10.28 -10.95
CA ASP A 102 24.84 -10.11 -12.12
C ASP A 102 26.25 -9.63 -11.75
N GLY A 103 26.39 -8.83 -10.67
CA GLY A 103 27.70 -8.41 -10.14
C GLY A 103 28.32 -9.37 -9.11
N MET A 104 27.53 -10.32 -8.61
CA MET A 104 27.89 -11.22 -7.50
C MET A 104 28.90 -12.28 -7.95
N GLY A 105 28.79 -12.76 -9.19
CA GLY A 105 29.76 -13.69 -9.79
C GLY A 105 31.12 -13.05 -10.03
N THR A 106 31.15 -11.80 -10.49
CA THR A 106 32.41 -11.05 -10.69
C THR A 106 33.06 -10.65 -9.37
N ALA A 107 32.28 -10.21 -8.38
CA ALA A 107 32.80 -9.90 -7.05
C ALA A 107 33.34 -11.14 -6.33
N TRP A 108 32.68 -12.29 -6.48
CA TRP A 108 33.18 -13.56 -5.95
C TRP A 108 34.43 -14.03 -6.67
N ALA A 109 34.51 -13.89 -8.01
CA ALA A 109 35.69 -14.25 -8.79
C ALA A 109 36.91 -13.39 -8.42
N GLU A 110 36.71 -12.12 -8.12
CA GLU A 110 37.78 -11.21 -7.70
C GLU A 110 38.27 -11.52 -6.28
N LEU A 111 37.35 -11.87 -5.37
CA LEU A 111 37.67 -12.31 -4.02
C LEU A 111 38.43 -13.65 -4.03
N GLU A 112 37.95 -14.63 -4.78
CA GLU A 112 38.61 -15.94 -4.91
C GLU A 112 40.02 -15.80 -5.50
N LYS A 113 40.19 -14.92 -6.49
CA LYS A 113 41.51 -14.60 -7.05
C LYS A 113 42.45 -14.05 -5.97
N SER A 114 41.99 -13.09 -5.15
CA SER A 114 42.81 -12.53 -4.07
C SER A 114 43.22 -13.55 -3.01
N HIS A 115 42.31 -14.48 -2.68
CA HIS A 115 42.57 -15.56 -1.73
C HIS A 115 43.60 -16.56 -2.28
N LEU A 116 43.54 -16.87 -3.57
CA LEU A 116 44.52 -17.73 -4.24
C LEU A 116 45.90 -17.06 -4.35
N GLU A 117 45.94 -15.75 -4.61
CA GLU A 117 47.21 -14.98 -4.63
C GLU A 117 47.85 -14.92 -3.24
N GLU A 118 47.07 -14.79 -2.17
CA GLU A 118 47.55 -14.85 -0.78
C GLU A 118 48.07 -16.24 -0.41
N SER A 119 47.33 -17.31 -0.75
CA SER A 119 47.76 -18.68 -0.43
C SER A 119 49.03 -19.10 -1.18
N LEU A 120 49.23 -18.63 -2.42
CA LEU A 120 50.44 -18.90 -3.19
C LEU A 120 51.63 -18.05 -2.74
N GLY A 121 51.39 -16.84 -2.23
CA GLY A 121 52.43 -15.98 -1.67
C GLY A 121 53.00 -16.47 -0.34
N GLU A 122 52.29 -17.35 0.38
CA GLU A 122 52.77 -18.00 1.61
C GLU A 122 53.61 -19.27 1.35
N GLU A 123 53.66 -19.78 0.10
CA GLU A 123 54.42 -20.98 -0.28
C GLU A 123 55.83 -20.69 -0.85
N GLU A 124 56.25 -19.42 -0.96
CA GLU A 124 57.64 -19.00 -1.31
C GLU A 124 58.45 -18.56 -0.07
#